data_AF-A0A8J8WJ87-F1
#
_entry.id   AF-A0A8J8WJ87-F1
#
_cell.length_a   1.000
_cell.length_b   1.000
_cell.length_c   1.000
_cell.angle_alpha   90.00
_cell.angle_beta   90.00
_cell.angle_gamma   90.00
#
_symmetry.space_group_name_H-M   'P 1'
#
loop_
_entity.id
_entity.type
_entity.pdbx_description
1 polymer ?
#
loop_
_entity_poly.entity_id
_entity_poly.type
_entity_poly.pdbx_seq_one_letter_code
_entity_poly.pdbx_strand_id
1 'polypeptide(L)'
;MSVSSRPHLFTSSQALNEEFFRNTSRRWIFYETNRLNERYVKFRPTELQRIAGEAMQQAHCPDIAMLAEGGFNKVFILRAKNGREVIARIPTPIAGLAYYTTASEVATMGFL
;
A
#
# COMPACT_ATOMS: atom_id res chain seq x y z
N MET A 1 -11.00 -1.78 -32.12
CA MET A 1 -11.31 -1.40 -30.73
C MET A 1 -10.29 -2.09 -29.84
N SER A 2 -9.25 -1.37 -29.43
CA SER A 2 -8.16 -1.94 -28.62
C SER A 2 -8.64 -2.01 -27.17
N VAL A 3 -8.94 -3.21 -26.68
CA VAL A 3 -9.19 -3.44 -25.27
C VAL A 3 -7.82 -3.41 -24.60
N SER A 4 -7.53 -2.32 -23.90
CA SER A 4 -6.36 -2.21 -23.03
C SER A 4 -6.51 -3.27 -21.93
N SER A 5 -5.82 -4.40 -22.11
CA SER A 5 -5.68 -5.42 -21.09
C SER A 5 -4.94 -4.82 -19.90
N ARG A 6 -5.68 -4.55 -18.83
CA ARG A 6 -5.08 -4.23 -17.52
C ARG A 6 -4.15 -5.38 -17.14
N PRO A 7 -2.88 -5.14 -16.79
CA PRO A 7 -2.03 -6.23 -16.32
C PRO A 7 -2.64 -6.73 -15.01
N HIS A 8 -3.17 -7.95 -15.05
CA HIS A 8 -3.49 -8.71 -13.86
C HIS A 8 -2.16 -9.06 -13.17
N LEU A 9 -1.66 -8.15 -12.33
CA LEU A 9 -0.59 -8.43 -11.38
C LEU A 9 -1.18 -9.24 -10.22
N PHE A 10 -1.63 -10.46 -10.52
CA PHE A 10 -1.88 -11.46 -9.49
C PHE A 10 -0.57 -12.22 -9.29
N THR A 11 0.25 -11.72 -8.37
CA THR A 11 1.48 -12.39 -7.98
C THR A 11 1.20 -13.21 -6.72
N SER A 12 1.64 -14.47 -6.73
CA SER A 12 1.33 -15.48 -5.70
C SER A 12 2.00 -15.19 -4.36
N SER A 13 1.32 -15.59 -3.28
CA SER A 13 1.39 -15.00 -1.93
C SER A 13 2.63 -15.31 -1.07
N GLN A 14 3.75 -15.80 -1.61
CA GLN A 14 4.91 -16.17 -0.75
C GLN A 14 6.25 -15.56 -1.15
N ALA A 15 6.47 -15.21 -2.42
CA ALA A 15 7.69 -14.49 -2.85
C ALA A 15 7.60 -12.95 -2.68
N LEU A 16 6.40 -12.43 -2.38
CA LEU A 16 6.07 -10.99 -2.31
C LEU A 16 6.41 -10.28 -1.00
N ASN A 17 6.80 -11.00 0.06
CA ASN A 17 6.83 -10.38 1.40
C ASN A 17 7.81 -9.20 1.47
N GLU A 18 9.02 -9.34 0.94
CA GLU A 18 10.04 -8.29 1.13
C GLU A 18 9.83 -7.07 0.21
N GLU A 19 9.25 -7.26 -0.98
CA GLU A 19 8.94 -6.17 -1.91
C GLU A 19 7.86 -5.23 -1.37
N PHE A 20 6.94 -5.74 -0.55
CA PHE A 20 5.95 -4.89 0.14
C PHE A 20 6.62 -3.92 1.11
N PHE A 21 7.77 -4.30 1.67
CA PHE A 21 8.45 -3.52 2.69
C PHE A 21 9.52 -2.59 2.12
N ARG A 22 10.21 -2.97 1.03
CA ARG A 22 11.31 -2.20 0.43
C ARG A 22 10.84 -1.22 -0.63
N ASN A 23 11.67 -0.23 -0.92
CA ASN A 23 11.49 0.59 -2.12
C ASN A 23 12.00 -0.14 -3.36
N THR A 24 11.12 -0.38 -4.31
CA THR A 24 11.42 -1.08 -5.56
C THR A 24 11.30 -0.17 -6.78
N SER A 25 10.67 0.99 -6.61
CA SER A 25 10.38 1.93 -7.70
C SER A 25 11.48 2.95 -7.97
N ARG A 26 12.40 3.21 -7.03
CA ARG A 26 13.40 4.30 -7.13
C ARG A 26 14.78 3.88 -6.64
N ARG A 27 15.79 4.55 -7.20
CA ARG A 27 17.18 4.55 -6.75
C ARG A 27 17.65 5.98 -6.51
N TRP A 28 18.67 6.14 -5.67
CA TRP A 28 19.21 7.45 -5.32
C TRP A 28 20.70 7.54 -5.66
N ILE A 29 21.11 8.70 -6.18
CA ILE A 29 22.52 9.00 -6.52
C ILE A 29 23.38 9.07 -5.25
N PHE A 30 22.83 9.62 -4.16
CA PHE A 30 23.52 9.79 -2.89
C PHE A 30 22.76 9.11 -1.75
N TYR A 31 23.50 8.54 -0.80
CA TYR A 31 22.97 7.95 0.44
C TYR A 31 21.86 6.92 0.22
N GLU A 32 21.97 6.09 -0.82
CA GLU A 32 20.90 5.18 -1.24
C GLU A 32 20.41 4.27 -0.11
N THR A 33 21.31 3.66 0.64
CA THR A 33 20.94 2.80 1.79
C THR A 33 20.09 3.56 2.81
N ASN A 34 20.43 4.82 3.12
CA ASN A 34 19.63 5.65 4.01
C ASN A 34 18.25 5.94 3.41
N ARG A 35 18.18 6.28 2.12
CA ARG A 35 16.92 6.58 1.42
C ARG A 35 15.98 5.38 1.32
N LEU A 36 16.55 4.18 1.14
CA LEU A 36 15.81 2.92 1.19
C LEU A 36 15.29 2.65 2.60
N ASN A 37 16.13 2.84 3.63
CA ASN A 37 15.73 2.62 5.03
C ASN A 37 14.65 3.61 5.49
N GLU A 38 14.73 4.87 5.10
CA GLU A 38 13.70 5.90 5.34
C GLU A 38 12.31 5.55 4.77
N ARG A 39 12.27 4.63 3.80
CA ARG A 39 11.05 4.19 3.10
C ARG A 39 10.70 2.74 3.39
N TYR A 40 11.53 2.04 4.16
CA TYR A 40 11.26 0.68 4.58
C TYR A 40 10.16 0.68 5.64
N VAL A 41 9.10 -0.09 5.41
CA VAL A 41 8.02 -0.27 6.39
C VAL A 41 7.68 -1.73 6.49
N LYS A 42 7.93 -2.33 7.66
CA LYS A 42 7.48 -3.69 7.95
C LYS A 42 6.08 -3.66 8.55
N PHE A 43 5.19 -4.46 7.99
CA PHE A 43 3.82 -4.64 8.49
C PHE A 43 3.40 -6.10 8.32
N ARG A 44 2.19 -6.45 8.77
CA ARG A 44 1.62 -7.80 8.62
C ARG A 44 0.57 -7.78 7.49
N PRO A 45 0.87 -8.30 6.28
CA PRO A 45 -0.08 -8.28 5.17
C PRO A 45 -1.42 -8.95 5.50
N THR A 46 -1.39 -10.05 6.25
CA THR A 46 -2.59 -10.78 6.70
C THR A 46 -3.49 -9.93 7.62
N GLU A 47 -2.91 -9.16 8.53
CA GLU A 47 -3.68 -8.23 9.37
C GLU A 47 -4.26 -7.08 8.56
N LEU A 48 -3.51 -6.58 7.56
CA LEU A 48 -4.03 -5.56 6.66
C LEU A 48 -5.22 -6.08 5.84
N GLN A 49 -5.15 -7.31 5.35
CA GLN A 49 -6.27 -8.00 4.68
C GLN A 49 -7.47 -8.20 5.59
N ARG A 50 -7.26 -8.51 6.88
CA ARG A 50 -8.34 -8.61 7.87
C ARG A 50 -9.00 -7.25 8.10
N ILE A 51 -8.22 -6.21 8.39
CA ILE A 51 -8.73 -4.84 8.62
C ILE A 51 -9.46 -4.30 7.38
N ALA A 52 -8.94 -4.57 6.18
CA ALA A 52 -9.62 -4.24 4.93
C ALA A 52 -10.96 -4.97 4.77
N GLY A 53 -11.01 -6.24 5.18
CA GLY A 53 -12.26 -7.02 5.23
C GLY A 53 -13.28 -6.35 6.14
N GLU A 54 -12.88 -6.00 7.37
CA GLU A 54 -13.73 -5.31 8.35
C GLU A 54 -14.24 -3.96 7.84
N ALA A 55 -13.33 -3.12 7.30
CA ALA A 55 -13.70 -1.85 6.67
C ALA A 55 -14.70 -2.04 5.53
N MET A 56 -14.65 -3.20 4.87
CA MET A 56 -15.58 -3.57 3.83
C MET A 56 -16.81 -4.39 4.28
N GLN A 57 -17.00 -4.62 5.58
CA GLN A 57 -18.07 -5.49 6.08
C GLN A 57 -18.03 -6.88 5.41
N GLN A 58 -16.83 -7.44 5.27
CA GLN A 58 -16.53 -8.76 4.72
C GLN A 58 -15.69 -9.53 5.73
N ALA A 59 -15.77 -10.86 5.71
CA ALA A 59 -14.97 -11.69 6.61
C ALA A 59 -13.45 -11.53 6.39
N HIS A 60 -13.03 -11.36 5.12
CA HIS A 60 -11.62 -11.22 4.75
C HIS A 60 -11.44 -10.72 3.31
N CYS A 61 -10.32 -10.06 3.02
CA CYS A 61 -9.86 -9.74 1.67
C CYS A 61 -8.79 -10.73 1.20
N PRO A 62 -9.09 -11.68 0.30
CA PRO A 62 -8.11 -12.68 -0.12
C PRO A 62 -6.94 -12.08 -0.90
N ASP A 63 -7.13 -10.93 -1.56
CA ASP A 63 -6.14 -10.37 -2.48
C ASP A 63 -5.57 -9.05 -1.94
N ILE A 64 -4.25 -8.92 -2.04
CA ILE A 64 -3.49 -7.70 -1.77
C ILE A 64 -2.44 -7.54 -2.87
N ALA A 65 -2.34 -6.34 -3.43
CA ALA A 65 -1.29 -5.97 -4.37
C ALA A 65 -0.77 -4.57 -4.07
N MET A 66 0.53 -4.35 -4.27
CA MET A 66 1.09 -3.00 -4.22
C MET A 66 0.60 -2.25 -5.47
N LEU A 67 -0.17 -1.18 -5.25
CA LEU A 67 -0.72 -0.34 -6.31
C LEU A 67 0.28 0.74 -6.72
N ALA A 68 0.90 1.38 -5.74
CA ALA A 68 1.87 2.44 -5.97
C ALA A 68 2.82 2.56 -4.78
N GLU A 69 4.02 3.05 -5.07
CA GLU A 69 4.98 3.41 -4.06
C GLU A 69 5.42 4.86 -4.25
N GLY A 70 5.12 5.69 -3.25
CA GLY A 70 5.52 7.09 -3.20
C GLY A 70 6.74 7.31 -2.31
N GLY A 71 7.13 8.59 -2.14
CA GLY A 71 8.13 8.97 -1.15
C GLY A 71 7.62 8.81 0.29
N PHE A 72 6.33 9.09 0.51
CA PHE A 72 5.72 9.24 1.84
C PHE A 72 4.74 8.12 2.20
N ASN A 73 4.28 7.32 1.23
CA ASN A 73 3.33 6.24 1.46
C ASN A 73 3.63 5.05 0.56
N LYS A 74 3.38 3.85 1.09
CA LYS A 74 3.16 2.63 0.31
C LYS A 74 1.66 2.43 0.15
N VAL A 75 1.22 2.23 -1.09
CA VAL A 75 -0.20 2.16 -1.44
C VAL A 75 -0.51 0.76 -1.94
N PHE A 76 -1.49 0.12 -1.31
CA PHE A 76 -1.95 -1.21 -1.63
C PHE A 76 -3.40 -1.17 -2.06
N ILE A 77 -3.75 -2.01 -3.02
CA ILE A 77 -5.14 -2.33 -3.34
C ILE A 77 -5.47 -3.69 -2.75
N LEU A 78 -6.59 -3.77 -2.03
CA LEU A 78 -7.12 -5.01 -1.49
C LEU A 78 -8.49 -5.27 -2.11
N ARG A 79 -8.72 -6.50 -2.55
CA ARG A 79 -9.96 -6.90 -3.24
C ARG A 79 -10.67 -8.00 -2.45
N ALA A 80 -11.96 -7.81 -2.20
CA ALA A 80 -12.84 -8.79 -1.60
C ALA A 80 -13.44 -9.72 -2.67
N LYS A 81 -13.93 -10.89 -2.24
CA LYS A 81 -14.54 -11.90 -3.14
C LYS A 81 -15.76 -11.39 -3.91
N ASN A 82 -16.48 -10.42 -3.35
CA ASN A 82 -17.63 -9.78 -3.97
C ASN A 82 -17.25 -8.65 -4.96
N GLY A 83 -15.97 -8.50 -5.30
CA GLY A 83 -15.47 -7.52 -6.25
C GLY A 83 -15.25 -6.12 -5.67
N ARG A 84 -15.57 -5.88 -4.39
CA ARG A 84 -15.27 -4.60 -3.74
C ARG A 84 -13.77 -4.44 -3.51
N GLU A 85 -13.32 -3.18 -3.56
CA GLU A 85 -11.92 -2.82 -3.41
C GLU A 85 -11.76 -1.73 -2.34
N VAL A 86 -10.62 -1.76 -1.66
CA VAL A 86 -10.18 -0.69 -0.77
C VAL A 86 -8.71 -0.37 -1.04
N ILE A 87 -8.37 0.92 -0.91
CA ILE A 87 -7.00 1.38 -0.96
C ILE A 87 -6.47 1.53 0.47
N ALA A 88 -5.41 0.80 0.78
CA ALA A 88 -4.66 0.96 2.02
C ALA A 88 -3.42 1.81 1.76
N ARG A 89 -3.23 2.86 2.57
CA ARG A 89 -2.05 3.73 2.55
C ARG A 89 -1.29 3.52 3.84
N ILE A 90 -0.02 3.14 3.73
CA ILE A 90 0.88 2.97 4.87
C ILE A 90 1.94 4.07 4.80
N PRO A 91 1.96 5.02 5.74
CA PRO A 91 2.99 6.06 5.80
C PRO A 91 4.38 5.45 5.95
N THR A 92 5.35 5.98 5.21
CA THR A 92 6.77 5.66 5.41
C THR A 92 7.35 6.50 6.55
N PRO A 93 8.44 6.07 7.22
CA PRO A 93 9.04 6.83 8.33
C PRO A 93 9.36 8.29 7.99
N ILE A 94 9.73 8.57 6.74
CA ILE A 94 10.02 9.94 6.27
C ILE A 94 8.79 10.84 6.16
N ALA A 95 7.57 10.31 6.20
CA ALA A 95 6.34 11.11 6.20
C ALA A 95 6.09 11.84 7.52
N GLY A 96 6.85 11.52 8.57
CA GLY A 96 6.64 12.05 9.92
C GLY A 96 5.69 11.17 10.72
N LEU A 97 5.03 11.77 11.71
CA LEU A 97 4.14 11.03 12.61
C LEU A 97 2.86 10.61 11.88
N ALA A 98 2.63 9.29 11.80
CA ALA A 98 1.50 8.70 11.10
C ALA A 98 0.14 9.31 11.49
N TYR A 99 -0.05 9.62 12.77
CA TYR A 99 -1.26 10.26 13.26
C TYR A 99 -1.54 11.60 12.55
N TYR A 100 -0.55 12.51 12.50
CA TYR A 100 -0.73 13.83 11.91
C TYR A 100 -0.82 13.78 10.38
N THR A 101 -0.11 12.85 9.73
CA THR A 101 -0.24 12.67 8.28
C THR A 101 -1.65 12.23 7.91
N THR A 102 -2.19 11.25 8.62
CA THR A 102 -3.55 10.74 8.38
C THR A 102 -4.59 11.78 8.76
N ALA A 103 -4.47 12.43 9.91
CA ALA A 103 -5.40 13.47 10.34
C ALA A 103 -5.44 14.65 9.35
N SER A 104 -4.28 15.12 8.89
CA SER A 104 -4.20 16.21 7.91
C SER A 104 -4.80 15.82 6.56
N GLU A 105 -4.56 14.59 6.10
CA GLU A 105 -5.15 14.06 4.87
C GLU A 105 -6.68 13.99 4.97
N VAL A 106 -7.22 13.43 6.06
CA VAL A 106 -8.67 13.34 6.30
C VAL A 106 -9.31 14.71 6.43
N ALA A 107 -8.68 15.64 7.16
CA ALA A 107 -9.16 17.01 7.28
C ALA A 107 -9.26 17.71 5.92
N THR A 108 -8.27 17.48 5.05
CA THR A 108 -8.27 18.05 3.69
C THR A 108 -9.34 17.41 2.81
N MET A 109 -9.54 16.08 2.90
CA MET A 109 -10.61 15.40 2.15
C MET A 109 -12.02 15.87 2.55
N GLY A 110 -12.23 16.32 3.79
CA GLY A 110 -13.50 16.91 4.20
C GLY A 110 -13.78 18.30 3.62
N PHE A 111 -12.75 18.97 3.08
CA PHE A 111 -12.87 20.27 2.43
C PHE A 111 -13.10 20.18 0.91
N LEU A 112 -12.64 19.09 0.29
CA LEU A 112 -12.75 18.83 -1.16
C LEU A 112 -14.09 18.17 -1.50
#